data_AF-A0A1G3M2D2-F1
#
_entry.id   AF-A0A1G3M2D2-F1
#
_cell.length_a   1.000
_cell.length_b   1.000
_cell.length_c   1.000
_cell.angle_alpha   90.00
_cell.angle_beta   90.00
_cell.angle_gamma   90.00
#
_symmetry.space_group_name_H-M   'P 1'
#
loop_
_entity.id
_entity.type
_entity.pdbx_description
1 polymer ?
#
loop_
_entity_poly.entity_id
_entity_poly.type
_entity_poly.pdbx_seq_one_letter_code
_entity_poly.pdbx_strand_id
1 'polypeptide(L)'
;MKKSKHVKTLDSKLSSAELCRRNGWGPGTKLKGTERGEGWERESVIRIMRVTPGAVLGVCVMETIRHSRGKSYQTWTLTHREWRKVKA
;
A
#
# COMPACT_ATOMS: atom_id res chain seq x y z
N MET A 1 -0.49 -1.36 -27.29
CA MET A 1 -0.77 -1.68 -25.86
C MET A 1 -0.78 -0.37 -25.06
N LYS A 2 -1.93 0.10 -24.57
CA LYS A 2 -1.99 1.30 -23.73
C LYS A 2 -1.29 0.98 -22.41
N LYS A 3 -0.16 1.64 -22.13
CA LYS A 3 0.48 1.59 -20.80
C LYS A 3 -0.58 2.10 -19.80
N SER A 4 -1.12 1.20 -18.97
CA SER A 4 -2.07 1.60 -17.93
C SER A 4 -1.34 2.63 -17.06
N LYS A 5 -1.85 3.86 -17.05
CA LYS A 5 -1.19 4.99 -16.39
C LYS A 5 -1.31 4.74 -14.89
N HIS A 6 -0.21 4.37 -14.24
CA HIS A 6 -0.16 4.13 -12.81
C HIS A 6 -0.77 5.33 -12.06
N VAL A 7 -1.80 5.07 -11.25
CA VAL A 7 -2.51 6.10 -10.47
C VAL A 7 -1.73 6.32 -9.19
N LYS A 8 -1.29 7.57 -8.99
CA LYS A 8 -0.66 7.99 -7.73
C LYS A 8 -1.63 7.81 -6.57
N THR A 9 -1.11 7.31 -5.45
CA THR A 9 -1.93 7.01 -4.29
C THR A 9 -1.93 8.14 -3.26
N LEU A 10 -0.77 8.78 -3.04
CA LEU A 10 -0.63 9.90 -2.12
C LEU A 10 -1.61 11.02 -2.48
N ASP A 11 -2.38 11.48 -1.49
CA ASP A 11 -3.40 12.55 -1.59
C ASP A 11 -4.49 12.29 -2.66
N SER A 12 -4.65 11.04 -3.08
CA SER A 12 -5.68 10.66 -4.03
C SER A 12 -7.08 10.84 -3.43
N LYS A 13 -7.98 11.43 -4.21
CA LYS A 13 -9.43 11.51 -3.89
C LYS A 13 -10.16 10.16 -4.02
N LEU A 14 -9.50 9.15 -4.57
CA LEU A 14 -10.05 7.81 -4.74
C LEU A 14 -9.89 6.99 -3.45
N SER A 15 -10.84 6.09 -3.20
CA SER A 15 -10.71 5.11 -2.11
C SER A 15 -9.54 4.15 -2.36
N SER A 16 -8.99 3.58 -1.27
CA SER A 16 -7.95 2.55 -1.35
C SER A 16 -8.36 1.37 -2.25
N ALA A 17 -9.64 1.01 -2.24
CA ALA A 17 -10.18 -0.05 -3.08
C ALA A 17 -10.13 0.30 -4.58
N GLU A 18 -10.49 1.55 -4.91
CA GLU A 18 -10.46 2.05 -6.27
C GLU A 18 -9.04 2.22 -6.80
N LEU A 19 -8.11 2.70 -5.94
CA LEU A 19 -6.68 2.73 -6.24
C LEU A 19 -6.15 1.33 -6.57
N CYS A 20 -6.52 0.32 -5.77
CA CYS A 20 -6.15 -1.06 -6.05
C CYS A 20 -6.69 -1.53 -7.40
N ARG A 21 -7.97 -1.32 -7.71
CA ARG A 21 -8.58 -1.71 -8.99
C ARG A 21 -7.88 -1.06 -10.17
N ARG A 22 -7.65 0.26 -10.14
CA ARG A 22 -7.04 1.02 -11.24
C ARG A 22 -5.57 0.65 -11.46
N ASN A 23 -4.86 0.33 -10.39
CA ASN A 23 -3.45 -0.06 -10.46
C ASN A 23 -3.24 -1.57 -10.67
N GLY A 24 -4.33 -2.36 -10.79
CA GLY A 24 -4.24 -3.82 -10.94
C GLY A 24 -3.62 -4.50 -9.72
N TRP A 25 -3.87 -3.95 -8.53
CA TRP A 25 -3.44 -4.51 -7.25
C TRP A 25 -4.57 -5.32 -6.62
N GLY A 26 -4.26 -6.55 -6.27
CA GLY A 26 -5.20 -7.47 -5.63
C GLY A 26 -4.49 -8.38 -4.62
N PRO A 27 -5.22 -9.37 -4.07
CA PRO A 27 -4.65 -10.35 -3.16
C PRO A 27 -3.33 -10.94 -3.67
N GLY A 28 -2.33 -11.04 -2.79
CA GLY A 28 -0.98 -11.49 -3.11
C GLY A 28 -0.03 -10.40 -3.60
N THR A 29 -0.53 -9.23 -4.00
CA THR A 29 0.32 -8.11 -4.44
C THR A 29 1.14 -7.57 -3.26
N LYS A 30 2.47 -7.45 -3.44
CA LYS A 30 3.33 -6.71 -2.52
C LYS A 30 3.38 -5.24 -2.92
N LEU A 31 3.11 -4.35 -1.97
CA LEU A 31 3.22 -2.91 -2.15
C LEU A 31 4.28 -2.36 -1.20
N LYS A 32 5.15 -1.48 -1.70
CA LYS A 32 6.05 -0.66 -0.89
C LYS A 32 5.48 0.75 -0.84
N GLY A 33 5.27 1.27 0.37
CA GLY A 33 4.83 2.62 0.63
C GLY A 33 5.89 3.39 1.39
N THR A 34 6.15 4.61 0.96
CA THR A 34 7.06 5.53 1.65
C THR A 34 6.24 6.70 2.20
N GLU A 35 6.37 6.95 3.49
CA GLU A 35 5.81 8.10 4.20
C GLU A 35 6.97 9.00 4.64
N ARG A 36 6.82 10.31 4.47
CA ARG A 36 7.86 11.30 4.80
C ARG A 36 7.26 12.40 5.65
N GLY A 37 8.02 12.86 6.63
CA GLY A 37 7.75 14.09 7.35
C GLY A 37 9.05 14.82 7.68
N GLU A 38 8.95 15.88 8.46
CA GLU A 38 10.10 16.70 8.83
C GLU A 38 11.13 15.89 9.64
N GLY A 39 12.28 15.58 9.03
CA GLY A 39 13.36 14.82 9.66
C GLY A 39 13.15 13.31 9.77
N TRP A 40 12.10 12.74 9.15
CA TRP A 40 11.85 11.29 9.19
C TRP A 40 11.33 10.71 7.86
N GLU A 41 11.74 9.47 7.59
CA GLU A 41 11.22 8.67 6.48
C GLU A 41 10.84 7.28 7.01
N ARG A 42 9.66 6.80 6.61
CA ARG A 42 9.11 5.51 7.01
C ARG A 42 8.75 4.70 5.79
N GLU A 43 9.49 3.63 5.54
CA GLU A 43 9.10 2.66 4.54
C GLU A 43 8.34 1.50 5.17
N SER A 44 7.27 1.07 4.50
CA SER A 44 6.56 -0.16 4.81
C SER A 44 6.33 -0.97 3.55
N VAL A 45 6.47 -2.28 3.67
CA VAL A 45 6.09 -3.23 2.64
C VAL A 45 4.93 -4.05 3.18
N ILE A 46 3.85 -4.12 2.41
CA ILE A 46 2.64 -4.87 2.77
C ILE A 46 2.34 -5.90 1.69
N ARG A 47 1.72 -7.01 2.08
CA ARG A 47 1.09 -7.95 1.16
C ARG A 47 -0.42 -7.79 1.27
N ILE A 48 -1.09 -7.45 0.17
CA ILE A 48 -2.55 -7.40 0.14
C ILE A 48 -3.10 -8.81 0.35
N MET A 49 -3.99 -8.94 1.31
CA MET A 49 -4.72 -10.18 1.58
C MET A 49 -6.12 -10.11 1.00
N ARG A 50 -6.78 -8.95 1.13
CA ARG A 50 -8.13 -8.72 0.60
C ARG A 50 -8.34 -7.24 0.31
N VAL A 51 -9.07 -6.94 -0.77
CA VAL A 51 -9.58 -5.59 -1.05
C VAL A 51 -11.08 -5.63 -0.77
N THR A 52 -11.56 -4.77 0.13
CA THR A 52 -12.98 -4.57 0.42
C THR A 52 -13.43 -3.22 -0.15
N PRO A 53 -14.73 -2.93 -0.25
CA PRO A 53 -15.20 -1.63 -0.76
C PRO A 53 -14.65 -0.42 0.01
N GLY A 54 -14.43 -0.56 1.32
CA GLY A 54 -13.97 0.52 2.20
C GLY A 54 -12.50 0.47 2.61
N ALA A 55 -11.81 -0.67 2.46
CA ALA A 55 -10.46 -0.84 3.00
C ALA A 55 -9.62 -1.86 2.24
N VAL A 56 -8.29 -1.82 2.47
CA VAL A 56 -7.37 -2.85 2.02
C VAL A 56 -6.88 -3.61 3.24
N LEU A 57 -7.19 -4.90 3.34
CA LEU A 57 -6.64 -5.76 4.37
C LEU A 57 -5.29 -6.29 3.89
N GLY A 58 -4.24 -6.06 4.67
CA GLY A 58 -2.89 -6.46 4.34
C GLY A 58 -2.08 -6.85 5.56
N VAL A 59 -1.02 -7.61 5.32
CA VAL A 59 -0.03 -7.96 6.34
C VAL A 59 1.23 -7.14 6.09
N CYS A 60 1.74 -6.47 7.13
CA CYS A 60 3.05 -5.84 7.07
C CYS A 60 4.13 -6.93 6.96
N VAL A 61 4.93 -6.89 5.90
CA VAL A 61 6.04 -7.84 5.69
C VAL A 61 7.39 -7.21 6.01
N MET A 62 7.50 -5.88 6.03
CA MET A 62 8.69 -5.15 6.44
C MET A 62 8.30 -3.72 6.83
N GLU A 63 8.85 -3.21 7.93
CA GLU A 63 8.75 -1.81 8.31
C GLU A 63 10.10 -1.34 8.84
N THR A 64 10.53 -0.16 8.41
CA THR A 64 11.88 0.37 8.68
C THR A 64 12.06 0.78 10.15
N ILE A 65 10.97 1.16 10.82
CA ILE A 65 11.00 1.49 12.24
C ILE A 65 10.80 0.19 13.03
N ARG A 66 11.86 -0.24 13.73
CA ARG A 66 11.95 -1.48 14.54
C ARG A 66 10.90 -1.54 15.66
N HIS A 67 9.65 -1.80 15.34
CA HIS A 67 8.70 -2.40 16.28
C HIS A 67 7.89 -3.47 15.54
N SER A 68 8.60 -4.48 15.03
CA SER A 68 8.01 -5.66 14.39
C SER A 68 7.26 -6.51 15.43
N ARG A 69 6.11 -6.03 15.90
CA ARG A 69 5.11 -6.86 16.57
C ARG A 69 4.30 -7.61 15.51
N GLY A 70 4.92 -8.66 14.97
CA GLY A 70 4.27 -9.73 14.25
C GLY A 70 3.67 -9.39 12.89
N LYS A 71 3.45 -10.43 12.09
CA LYS A 71 2.67 -10.43 10.84
C LYS A 71 1.18 -10.23 11.19
N SER A 72 0.82 -9.08 11.75
CA SER A 72 -0.57 -8.78 12.10
C SER A 72 -1.34 -8.34 10.85
N TYR A 73 -2.55 -8.87 10.71
CA TYR A 73 -3.51 -8.43 9.70
C TYR A 73 -4.02 -7.06 10.11
N GLN A 74 -3.87 -6.07 9.23
CA GLN A 74 -4.32 -4.71 9.49
C GLN A 74 -5.00 -4.11 8.26
N THR A 75 -5.85 -3.13 8.49
CA THR A 75 -6.41 -2.30 7.42
C THR A 75 -5.42 -1.22 7.03
N TRP A 76 -5.24 -1.03 5.73
CA TRP A 76 -4.31 -0.08 5.15
C TRP A 76 -5.05 0.99 4.37
N THR A 77 -4.75 2.23 4.69
CA THR A 77 -5.15 3.40 3.91
C THR A 77 -4.07 3.71 2.90
N LEU A 78 -4.39 3.61 1.61
CA LEU A 78 -3.40 3.81 0.56
C LEU A 78 -3.17 5.28 0.22
N THR A 79 -4.00 6.20 0.70
CA THR A 79 -3.93 7.62 0.34
C THR A 79 -2.86 8.41 1.08
N HIS A 80 -2.29 7.88 2.16
CA HIS A 80 -1.33 8.61 3.02
C HIS A 80 0.13 8.42 2.59
N ARG A 81 0.39 7.54 1.62
CA ARG A 81 1.75 7.19 1.19
C ARG A 81 1.77 7.02 -0.31
N GLU A 82 2.94 7.20 -0.89
CA GLU A 82 3.15 6.80 -2.28
C GLU A 82 3.44 5.30 -2.35
N TRP A 83 2.44 4.53 -2.78
CA TRP A 83 2.53 3.08 -2.91
C TRP A 83 2.92 2.69 -4.33
N ARG A 84 3.83 1.71 -4.41
CA ARG A 84 4.24 1.07 -5.65
C ARG A 84 4.27 -0.44 -5.50
N LYS A 85 3.88 -1.14 -6.56
CA LYS A 85 4.03 -2.59 -6.65
C LYS A 85 5.51 -2.95 -6.65
N VAL A 86 5.89 -3.91 -5.82
CA VAL A 86 7.25 -4.46 -5.80
C VAL A 86 7.23 -5.94 -6.15
N LYS A 87 8.29 -6.43 -6.81
CA LYS A 87 8.43 -7.87 -7.07
C LYS A 87 8.69 -8.60 -5.76
N ALA A 88 8.16 -9.82 -5.69
CA ALA A 88 8.26 -10.67 -4.52
C ALA A 88 9.70 -11.12 -4.27
#